data_AF-A0AAD3MDA4-F1
#
_entry.id   AF-A0AAD3MDA4-F1
#
_cell.length_a   1.000
_cell.length_b   1.000
_cell.length_c   1.000
_cell.angle_alpha   90.00
_cell.angle_beta   90.00
_cell.angle_gamma   90.00
#
_symmetry.space_group_name_H-M   'P 1'
#
loop_
_entity.id
_entity.type
_entity.pdbx_description
1 polymer ?
#
loop_
_entity_poly.entity_id
_entity_poly.type
_entity_poly.pdbx_seq_one_letter_code
_entity_poly.pdbx_strand_id
1 'polypeptide(L)'
;MPDGSPESRLNVKFVQDTSKFWYKPDISREQAISLLREREPGAFVIRDSHSFRGAYGLAMKVASPPPSVHQNKKGDITNELVRHFLIESSPKGVKLKGCPNEPYF
;
A
#
# COMPACT_ATOMS: atom_id res chain seq x y z
N MET A 1 -34.56 -41.10 -9.51
CA MET A 1 -33.28 -40.39 -9.59
C MET A 1 -33.54 -39.02 -10.22
N PRO A 2 -33.47 -37.90 -9.48
CA PRO A 2 -33.37 -36.58 -10.08
C PRO A 2 -31.93 -36.10 -10.06
N ASP A 3 -31.44 -35.73 -11.25
CA ASP A 3 -30.17 -35.07 -11.53
C ASP A 3 -30.26 -33.61 -11.02
N GLY A 4 -29.58 -33.33 -9.91
CA GLY A 4 -29.48 -31.99 -9.33
C GLY A 4 -28.15 -31.37 -9.71
N SER A 5 -28.17 -30.52 -10.73
CA SER A 5 -27.06 -29.67 -11.15
C SER A 5 -26.50 -28.86 -9.97
N PRO A 6 -25.17 -28.85 -9.73
CA PRO A 6 -24.57 -28.04 -8.68
C PRO A 6 -24.34 -26.60 -9.18
N GLU A 7 -25.35 -25.95 -9.76
CA GLU A 7 -25.29 -24.56 -10.24
C GLU A 7 -25.63 -23.52 -9.17
N SER A 8 -25.34 -23.81 -7.90
CA SER A 8 -25.42 -22.78 -6.86
C SER A 8 -24.48 -23.05 -5.69
N ARG A 9 -23.24 -23.45 -5.97
CA ARG A 9 -22.16 -23.16 -5.02
C ARG A 9 -21.91 -21.67 -5.11
N LEU A 10 -22.61 -20.93 -4.25
CA LEU A 10 -22.27 -19.58 -3.82
C LEU A 10 -20.76 -19.39 -3.98
N ASN A 11 -20.35 -18.48 -4.85
CA ASN A 11 -18.99 -18.03 -5.01
C ASN A 11 -18.54 -17.35 -3.70
N VAL A 12 -18.37 -18.13 -2.63
CA VAL A 12 -17.55 -17.79 -1.49
C VAL A 12 -16.14 -17.85 -2.05
N LYS A 13 -15.72 -16.76 -2.71
CA LYS A 13 -14.32 -16.52 -2.99
C LYS A 13 -13.69 -16.44 -1.61
N PHE A 14 -13.13 -17.56 -1.14
CA PHE A 14 -12.24 -17.57 0.01
C PHE A 14 -11.24 -16.46 -0.26
N VAL A 15 -11.35 -15.36 0.50
CA VAL A 15 -10.45 -14.22 0.33
C VAL A 15 -9.10 -14.77 0.73
N GLN A 16 -8.29 -15.09 -0.26
CA GLN A 16 -6.98 -15.64 -0.02
C GLN A 16 -6.19 -14.54 0.67
N ASP A 17 -5.72 -14.82 1.88
CA ASP A 17 -4.87 -13.86 2.58
C ASP A 17 -3.58 -13.68 1.75
N THR A 18 -3.53 -12.56 1.03
CA THR A 18 -2.36 -12.15 0.27
C THR A 18 -1.46 -11.23 1.08
N SER A 19 -1.80 -10.97 2.35
CA SER A 19 -1.06 -10.04 3.22
C SER A 19 0.42 -10.37 3.28
N LYS A 20 0.82 -11.64 3.27
CA LYS A 20 2.24 -12.04 3.23
C LYS A 20 3.07 -11.47 2.07
N PHE A 21 2.41 -11.09 0.97
CA PHE A 21 3.07 -10.53 -0.22
C PHE A 21 3.30 -9.02 -0.11
N TRP A 22 2.38 -8.28 0.53
CA TRP A 22 2.40 -6.82 0.57
C TRP A 22 2.52 -6.23 1.99
N TYR A 23 2.28 -7.01 3.04
CA TYR A 23 2.44 -6.62 4.44
C TYR A 23 3.76 -7.16 4.99
N LYS A 24 4.65 -6.25 5.35
CA LYS A 24 5.97 -6.52 5.89
C LYS A 24 6.16 -5.63 7.12
N PRO A 25 5.73 -6.04 8.33
CA PRO A 25 5.76 -5.18 9.50
C PRO A 25 7.19 -4.72 9.87
N ASP A 26 8.19 -5.55 9.62
CA ASP A 26 9.57 -5.39 10.09
C ASP A 26 10.48 -4.56 9.15
N ILE A 27 10.02 -4.25 7.93
CA ILE A 27 10.90 -3.54 6.98
C ILE A 27 11.01 -2.05 7.32
N SER A 28 12.20 -1.48 7.13
CA SER A 28 12.39 -0.04 7.25
C SER A 28 11.84 0.72 6.04
N ARG A 29 11.80 2.06 6.15
CA ARG A 29 11.45 2.94 5.04
C ARG A 29 12.36 2.70 3.82
N GLU A 30 13.67 2.61 4.06
CA GLU A 30 14.66 2.41 2.99
C GLU A 30 14.54 1.04 2.34
N GLN A 31 14.24 0.00 3.14
CA GLN A 31 13.96 -1.34 2.63
C GLN A 31 12.72 -1.34 1.72
N ALA A 32 11.65 -0.62 2.09
CA ALA A 32 10.47 -0.47 1.26
C ALA A 32 10.78 0.21 -0.08
N ILE A 33 11.61 1.26 -0.07
CA ILE A 33 12.07 1.91 -1.31
C ILE A 33 12.86 0.92 -2.16
N SER A 34 13.78 0.18 -1.54
CA SER A 34 14.59 -0.80 -2.25
C SER A 34 13.75 -1.87 -2.95
N LEU A 35 12.70 -2.36 -2.27
CA LEU A 35 11.78 -3.37 -2.81
C LEU A 35 10.91 -2.84 -3.95
N LEU A 36 10.55 -1.55 -3.93
CA LEU A 36 9.63 -0.94 -4.89
C LEU A 36 10.34 -0.27 -6.06
N ARG A 37 11.62 0.11 -5.93
CA ARG A 37 12.34 0.85 -6.98
C ARG A 37 12.37 0.11 -8.32
N GLU A 38 12.47 -1.23 -8.26
CA GLU A 38 12.54 -2.17 -9.40
C GLU A 38 11.18 -2.76 -9.77
N ARG A 39 10.10 -2.34 -9.10
CA ARG A 39 8.74 -2.83 -9.36
C ARG A 39 7.99 -1.89 -10.30
N GLU A 40 6.92 -2.42 -10.85
CA GLU A 40 5.99 -1.65 -11.68
C GLU A 40 5.29 -0.54 -10.87
N PRO A 41 4.95 0.59 -11.51
CA PRO A 41 4.10 1.61 -10.92
C PRO A 41 2.78 1.02 -10.40
N GLY A 42 2.38 1.41 -9.19
CA GLY A 42 1.21 0.85 -8.51
C GLY A 42 1.55 -0.28 -7.54
N ALA A 43 2.74 -0.90 -7.64
CA ALA A 43 3.23 -1.81 -6.61
C ALA A 43 3.35 -1.09 -5.26
N PHE A 44 2.97 -1.77 -4.18
CA PHE A 44 2.96 -1.20 -2.85
C PHE A 44 3.39 -2.21 -1.79
N VAL A 45 3.80 -1.69 -0.64
CA VAL A 45 4.07 -2.46 0.56
C VAL A 45 3.57 -1.68 1.79
N ILE A 46 2.97 -2.39 2.74
CA ILE A 46 2.55 -1.86 4.03
C ILE A 46 3.49 -2.40 5.11
N ARG A 47 3.91 -1.52 6.02
CA ARG A 47 4.76 -1.84 7.16
C ARG A 47 4.21 -1.22 8.44
N ASP A 48 4.72 -1.65 9.58
CA ASP A 48 4.39 -1.00 10.85
C ASP A 48 4.99 0.41 10.91
N SER A 49 4.28 1.36 11.51
CA SER A 49 4.79 2.71 11.66
C SER A 49 5.60 2.86 12.94
N HIS A 50 6.91 3.05 12.77
CA HIS A 50 7.80 3.32 13.89
C HIS A 50 7.59 4.72 14.50
N SER A 51 7.03 5.66 13.73
CA SER A 51 6.85 7.05 14.17
C SER A 51 5.49 7.30 14.84
N PHE A 52 4.48 6.47 14.54
CA PHE A 52 3.12 6.64 15.04
C PHE A 52 2.56 5.27 15.47
N ARG A 53 2.46 5.07 16.78
CA ARG A 53 1.94 3.83 17.36
C ARG A 53 0.51 3.56 16.86
N GLY A 54 0.26 2.35 16.34
CA GLY A 54 -1.05 1.92 15.83
C GLY A 54 -1.40 2.43 14.43
N ALA A 55 -0.44 3.05 13.74
CA ALA A 55 -0.55 3.43 12.34
C ALA A 55 0.33 2.52 11.46
N TYR A 56 0.06 2.51 10.16
CA TYR A 56 0.83 1.75 9.19
C TYR A 56 1.52 2.67 8.20
N GLY A 57 2.74 2.33 7.80
CA GLY A 57 3.41 3.00 6.69
C GLY A 57 3.04 2.33 5.37
N LEU A 58 2.46 3.08 4.43
CA LEU A 58 2.24 2.65 3.05
C LEU A 58 3.35 3.24 2.17
N ALA A 59 4.09 2.38 1.48
CA ALA A 59 5.00 2.80 0.41
C ALA A 59 4.45 2.31 -0.93
N MET A 60 4.41 3.18 -1.94
CA MET A 60 3.90 2.86 -3.27
C MET A 60 4.82 3.42 -4.35
N LYS A 61 5.11 2.61 -5.37
CA LYS A 61 5.82 3.05 -6.57
C LYS A 61 4.89 3.89 -7.45
N VAL A 62 5.31 5.10 -7.80
CA VAL A 62 4.60 5.98 -8.75
C VAL A 62 5.28 5.94 -10.12
N ALA A 63 4.49 6.15 -11.17
CA ALA A 63 4.97 6.09 -12.56
C ALA A 63 5.82 7.32 -12.95
N SER A 64 5.54 8.47 -12.34
CA SER A 64 6.23 9.72 -12.66
C SER A 64 6.33 10.60 -11.43
N PRO A 65 7.42 11.38 -11.28
CA PRO A 65 7.50 12.36 -10.21
C PRO A 65 6.43 13.45 -10.46
N PRO A 66 5.81 13.99 -9.40
CA PRO A 66 4.80 15.03 -9.57
C PRO A 66 5.41 16.27 -10.26
N PRO A 67 4.64 16.95 -11.13
CA PRO A 67 5.12 18.07 -11.96
C PRO A 67 5.60 19.30 -11.18
N SER A 68 5.41 19.31 -9.84
CA SER A 68 5.74 20.42 -8.94
C SER A 68 7.14 20.33 -8.33
N VAL A 69 7.88 19.23 -8.53
CA VAL A 69 9.22 19.06 -7.95
C VAL A 69 10.23 19.66 -8.91
N HIS A 70 10.66 20.89 -8.63
CA HIS A 70 11.86 21.44 -9.24
C HIS A 70 13.01 20.47 -8.99
N GLN A 71 13.54 19.86 -10.05
CA GLN A 71 14.68 18.95 -10.05
C GLN A 71 15.93 19.69 -9.55
N ASN A 72 16.03 19.90 -8.25
CA ASN A 72 17.19 20.54 -7.66
C ASN A 72 17.66 19.74 -6.46
N LYS A 73 18.19 18.53 -6.74
CA LYS A 73 19.34 17.93 -6.04
C LYS A 73 19.61 16.55 -6.60
N LYS A 74 20.88 16.15 -6.52
CA LYS A 74 21.45 14.83 -6.75
C LYS A 74 20.82 13.76 -5.82
N GLY A 75 19.51 13.54 -5.92
CA GLY A 75 18.80 12.43 -5.29
C GLY A 75 18.50 11.40 -6.36
N ASP A 76 18.73 10.14 -6.04
CA ASP A 76 18.48 9.02 -6.96
C ASP A 76 17.00 9.02 -7.37
N ILE A 77 16.72 9.37 -8.62
CA ILE A 77 15.36 9.58 -9.19
C ILE A 77 14.45 8.38 -8.90
N THR A 78 15.00 7.18 -8.80
CA THR A 78 14.21 5.96 -8.53
C THR A 78 13.64 5.91 -7.11
N ASN A 79 14.31 6.55 -6.16
CA ASN A 79 13.86 6.70 -4.77
C ASN A 79 12.76 7.76 -4.65
N GLU A 80 12.79 8.82 -5.46
CA GLU A 80 11.74 9.84 -5.51
C GLU A 80 10.43 9.32 -6.10
N LEU A 81 10.50 8.25 -6.90
CA LEU A 81 9.34 7.54 -7.43
C LEU A 81 8.65 6.64 -6.38
N VAL A 82 9.13 6.56 -5.14
CA VAL A 82 8.45 5.80 -4.08
C VAL A 82 7.83 6.75 -3.07
N ARG A 83 6.50 6.80 -3.07
CA ARG A 83 5.73 7.71 -2.24
C ARG A 83 5.33 7.02 -0.95
N HIS A 84 5.48 7.74 0.15
CA HIS A 84 5.23 7.23 1.49
C HIS A 84 4.04 7.95 2.08
N PHE A 85 3.09 7.17 2.59
CA PHE A 85 1.91 7.64 3.27
C PHE A 85 1.81 6.95 4.63
N LEU A 86 1.05 7.55 5.54
CA LEU A 86 0.74 6.94 6.82
C LEU A 86 -0.75 6.62 6.84
N ILE A 87 -1.11 5.37 7.09
CA ILE A 87 -2.48 4.95 7.34
C ILE A 87 -2.74 5.07 8.85
N GLU A 88 -3.63 5.95 9.24
CA GLU A 88 -4.09 6.07 10.63
C GLU A 88 -5.37 5.28 10.82
N SER A 89 -5.38 4.41 11.83
CA SER A 89 -6.61 3.78 12.32
C SER A 89 -7.32 4.74 13.26
N SER A 90 -8.63 4.86 13.10
CA SER A 90 -9.48 5.68 13.96
C SER A 90 -10.77 4.92 14.28
N PRO A 91 -11.56 5.35 15.28
CA PRO A 91 -12.85 4.73 15.57
C PRO A 91 -13.84 4.75 14.39
N LYS A 92 -13.62 5.64 13.42
CA LYS A 92 -14.47 5.80 12.23
C LYS A 92 -14.02 4.94 11.05
N GLY A 93 -12.90 4.21 11.17
CA GLY A 93 -12.26 3.49 10.07
C GLY A 93 -10.81 3.92 9.86
N VAL A 94 -10.25 3.56 8.71
CA VAL A 94 -8.86 3.89 8.33
C VAL A 94 -8.80 5.04 7.32
N LYS A 95 -7.73 5.84 7.36
CA LYS A 95 -7.48 6.94 6.42
C LYS A 95 -6.00 7.16 6.16
N LEU A 96 -5.61 7.80 5.05
CA LEU A 96 -4.26 8.32 4.89
C LEU A 96 -4.09 9.69 5.57
N LYS A 97 -3.07 9.80 6.40
CA LYS A 97 -2.67 11.04 7.08
C LYS A 97 -2.14 12.05 6.06
N GLY A 98 -2.56 13.31 6.21
CA GLY A 98 -2.10 14.41 5.36
C GLY A 98 -2.96 14.65 4.11
N CYS A 99 -3.97 13.83 3.87
CA CYS A 99 -5.00 14.07 2.87
C CYS A 99 -6.26 14.64 3.55
N PRO A 100 -6.54 15.96 3.45
CA PRO A 100 -7.66 16.58 4.15
C PRO A 100 -9.05 16.17 3.62
N ASN A 101 -9.12 15.54 2.44
CA ASN A 101 -10.36 15.15 1.77
C ASN A 101 -10.56 13.63 1.67
N GLU A 102 -9.79 12.82 2.41
CA GLU A 102 -9.89 11.37 2.25
C GLU A 102 -11.02 10.78 3.11
N PRO A 103 -11.91 9.96 2.53
CA PRO A 103 -12.95 9.28 3.29
C PRO A 103 -12.34 8.26 4.26
N TYR A 104 -13.07 7.98 5.34
CA TYR A 104 -12.77 6.84 6.19
C TYR A 104 -13.30 5.57 5.53
N PHE A 105 -12.47 4.54 5.46
CA PHE A 105 -12.83 3.21 4.96
C PHE A 105 -13.01 2.22 6.10
#